data_AF-A0A7L4ZKF0-F1
#
_entry.id   AF-A0A7L4ZKF0-F1
#
_cell.length_a   1.000
_cell.length_b   1.000
_cell.length_c   1.000
_cell.angle_alpha   90.00
_cell.angle_beta   90.00
_cell.angle_gamma   90.00
#
_symmetry.space_group_name_H-M   'P 1'
#
loop_
_entity.id
_entity.type
_entity.pdbx_description
1 polymer ?
#
loop_
_entity_poly.entity_id
_entity_poly.type
_entity_poly.pdbx_seq_one_letter_code
_entity_poly.pdbx_strand_id
1 'polypeptide(L)'
;MTDENIAKINEVITQYFDTNIAVDWIPVKEIMPALVEAGIFEKDVKKGFPMRKVLRRLDQKSELTKIPTAHAERRTENTYWYLVREGKEYTPKEVIPEISKKQQHILDIKNSDENYLLNICDELLGQEASRKHTFDTLVGNLHKRGKGRTKLPVDAYYKELKLVMEFFQQNKPFEELDEKEQARITQIKYYDELKKEAVLAKSFRYMKINYAQFECDEANKLIRNTENDTLVLKEILKDFLKD
;
A
#
# COMPACT_ATOMS: atom_id res chain seq x y z
N MET A 1 -14.60 33.72 1.84
CA MET A 1 -15.89 33.42 1.21
C MET A 1 -16.91 34.11 2.07
N THR A 2 -17.72 34.98 1.47
CA THR A 2 -18.72 35.81 2.16
C THR A 2 -19.99 35.00 2.38
N ASP A 3 -20.87 35.45 3.28
CA ASP A 3 -22.19 34.83 3.45
C ASP A 3 -23.03 34.93 2.15
N GLU A 4 -22.82 35.96 1.33
CA GLU A 4 -23.42 36.08 -0.01
C GLU A 4 -23.00 34.92 -0.93
N ASN A 5 -21.73 34.51 -0.90
CA ASN A 5 -21.27 33.36 -1.68
C ASN A 5 -21.89 32.06 -1.17
N ILE A 6 -22.12 31.93 0.13
CA ILE A 6 -22.78 30.75 0.71
C ILE A 6 -24.25 30.68 0.29
N ALA A 7 -24.95 31.81 0.26
CA ALA A 7 -26.32 31.88 -0.25
C ALA A 7 -26.41 31.43 -1.72
N LYS A 8 -25.49 31.91 -2.59
CA LYS A 8 -25.40 31.48 -4.00
C LYS A 8 -25.08 29.98 -4.13
N ILE A 9 -24.22 29.45 -3.25
CA ILE A 9 -23.96 28.00 -3.21
C ILE A 9 -25.25 27.23 -2.93
N ASN A 10 -26.02 27.63 -1.91
CA ASN A 10 -27.28 26.96 -1.57
C ASN A 10 -28.29 27.02 -2.72
N GLU A 11 -28.40 28.16 -3.40
CA GLU A 11 -29.28 28.32 -4.57
C GLU A 11 -28.91 27.35 -5.70
N VAL A 12 -27.62 27.24 -6.05
CA VAL A 12 -27.15 26.30 -7.07
C VAL A 12 -27.40 24.84 -6.67
N ILE A 13 -27.22 24.51 -5.38
CA ILE A 13 -27.51 23.16 -4.87
C ILE A 13 -29.01 22.84 -4.98
N THR A 14 -29.88 23.79 -4.61
CA THR A 14 -31.33 23.64 -4.74
C THR A 14 -31.72 23.43 -6.21
N GLN A 15 -31.25 24.29 -7.12
CA GLN A 15 -31.53 24.19 -8.55
C GLN A 15 -31.08 22.83 -9.13
N TYR A 16 -29.91 22.34 -8.69
CA TYR A 16 -29.43 21.02 -9.10
C TYR A 16 -30.40 19.92 -8.68
N PHE A 17 -30.84 19.92 -7.42
CA PHE A 17 -31.77 18.90 -6.93
C PHE A 17 -33.17 19.03 -7.54
N ASP A 18 -33.64 20.24 -7.85
CA ASP A 18 -34.91 20.45 -8.55
C ASP A 18 -34.89 19.88 -9.97
N THR A 19 -33.75 20.01 -10.65
CA THR A 19 -33.56 19.45 -12.00
C THR A 19 -33.35 17.92 -11.97
N ASN A 20 -32.81 17.38 -10.87
CA ASN A 20 -32.43 15.98 -10.74
C ASN A 20 -33.29 15.25 -9.69
N ILE A 21 -34.62 15.21 -9.90
CA ILE A 21 -35.60 14.73 -8.92
C ILE A 21 -35.35 13.30 -8.39
N ALA A 22 -34.77 12.41 -9.20
CA ALA A 22 -34.49 11.02 -8.82
C ALA A 22 -33.23 10.85 -7.97
N VAL A 23 -32.47 11.93 -7.75
CA VAL A 23 -31.22 11.91 -6.99
C VAL A 23 -31.47 12.43 -5.57
N ASP A 24 -31.27 11.55 -4.59
CA ASP A 24 -31.43 11.87 -3.16
C ASP A 24 -30.16 12.49 -2.56
N TRP A 25 -28.98 12.13 -3.07
CA TRP A 25 -27.72 12.71 -2.63
C TRP A 25 -26.62 12.57 -3.69
N ILE A 26 -25.61 13.44 -3.63
CA ILE A 26 -24.43 13.41 -4.50
C ILE A 26 -23.14 13.64 -3.71
N PRO A 27 -22.00 13.08 -4.16
CA PRO A 27 -20.68 13.55 -3.74
C PRO A 27 -20.50 15.03 -4.12
N VAL A 28 -19.90 15.84 -3.24
CA VAL A 28 -19.70 17.29 -3.48
C VAL A 28 -18.92 17.62 -4.75
N LYS A 29 -18.07 16.71 -5.25
CA LYS A 29 -17.35 16.91 -6.52
C LYS A 29 -18.29 17.03 -7.73
N GLU A 30 -19.49 16.45 -7.67
CA GLU A 30 -20.43 16.41 -8.80
C GLU A 30 -21.14 17.76 -9.01
N ILE A 31 -21.29 18.59 -7.97
CA ILE A 31 -21.91 19.92 -8.09
C ILE A 31 -20.95 20.99 -8.64
N MET A 32 -19.65 20.68 -8.73
CA MET A 32 -18.63 21.65 -9.11
C MET A 32 -18.85 22.31 -10.47
N PRO A 33 -19.25 21.60 -11.55
CA PRO A 33 -19.52 22.25 -12.83
C PRO A 33 -20.57 23.37 -12.70
N ALA A 34 -21.68 23.11 -12.01
CA ALA A 34 -22.74 24.10 -11.79
C ALA A 34 -22.25 25.29 -10.95
N LEU A 35 -21.41 25.04 -9.93
CA LEU A 35 -20.85 26.12 -9.10
C LEU A 35 -19.83 27.00 -9.86
N VAL A 36 -19.11 26.42 -10.83
CA VAL A 36 -18.20 27.17 -11.71
C VAL A 36 -18.99 27.96 -12.75
N GLU A 37 -20.01 27.37 -13.34
CA GLU A 37 -20.93 28.03 -14.29
C GLU A 37 -21.65 29.22 -13.65
N ALA A 38 -22.07 29.09 -12.38
CA ALA A 38 -22.64 30.18 -11.59
C ALA A 38 -21.62 31.25 -11.15
N GLY A 39 -20.34 31.12 -11.53
CA GLY A 39 -19.28 32.08 -11.21
C GLY A 39 -18.84 32.10 -9.75
N ILE A 40 -19.28 31.14 -8.92
CA ILE A 40 -18.93 31.05 -7.49
C ILE A 40 -17.47 30.63 -7.31
N PHE A 41 -16.99 29.76 -8.20
CA PHE A 41 -15.59 29.35 -8.27
C PHE A 41 -15.05 29.60 -9.68
N GLU A 42 -13.81 30.05 -9.79
CA GLU A 42 -13.13 30.27 -11.08
C GLU A 42 -12.98 28.96 -11.87
N LYS A 43 -12.67 27.86 -11.19
CA LYS A 43 -12.52 26.53 -11.79
C LYS A 43 -12.59 25.42 -10.74
N ASP A 44 -12.88 24.20 -11.19
CA ASP A 44 -12.64 23.02 -10.38
C ASP A 44 -11.15 22.64 -10.38
N VAL A 45 -10.67 22.16 -9.24
CA VAL A 45 -9.34 21.56 -9.11
C VAL A 45 -9.42 20.31 -8.25
N LYS A 46 -8.65 19.28 -8.62
CA LYS A 46 -8.56 18.00 -7.89
C LYS A 46 -9.94 17.40 -7.53
N LYS A 47 -10.91 17.49 -8.45
CA LYS A 47 -12.28 16.94 -8.32
C LYS A 47 -12.98 17.44 -7.05
N GLY A 48 -13.44 18.69 -7.08
CA GLY A 48 -14.18 19.34 -5.99
C GLY A 48 -13.38 19.75 -4.79
N PHE A 49 -12.08 19.99 -4.93
CA PHE A 49 -11.29 20.55 -3.82
C PHE A 49 -11.76 21.95 -3.38
N PRO A 50 -12.14 22.89 -4.27
CA PRO A 50 -12.61 24.21 -3.85
C PRO A 50 -13.79 24.15 -2.88
N MET A 51 -14.85 23.43 -3.25
CA MET A 51 -16.04 23.28 -2.41
C MET A 51 -15.74 22.51 -1.12
N ARG A 52 -14.93 21.45 -1.18
CA ARG A 52 -14.48 20.74 0.04
C ARG A 52 -13.71 21.64 1.01
N LYS A 53 -12.94 22.62 0.51
CA LYS A 53 -12.23 23.59 1.36
C LYS A 53 -13.18 24.53 2.08
N VAL A 54 -14.30 24.89 1.45
CA VAL A 54 -15.37 25.68 2.07
C VAL A 54 -16.02 24.90 3.20
N LEU A 55 -16.47 23.68 2.90
CA LEU A 55 -17.14 22.81 3.88
C LEU A 55 -16.25 22.50 5.09
N ARG A 56 -14.96 22.20 4.87
CA ARG A 56 -14.00 21.99 5.96
C ARG A 56 -13.86 23.21 6.88
N ARG A 57 -13.86 24.42 6.31
CA ARG A 57 -13.76 25.66 7.11
C ARG A 57 -15.02 25.91 7.93
N LEU A 58 -16.20 25.64 7.35
CA LEU A 58 -17.47 25.76 8.07
C LEU A 58 -17.53 24.72 9.21
N ASP A 59 -17.14 23.49 8.94
CA ASP A 59 -17.12 22.40 9.93
C ASP A 59 -16.18 22.68 11.09
N GLN A 60 -14.97 23.18 10.81
CA GLN A 60 -14.00 23.60 11.83
C GLN A 60 -14.52 24.73 12.74
N LYS A 61 -15.47 25.53 12.24
CA LYS A 61 -16.11 26.62 12.99
C LYS A 61 -17.48 26.24 13.55
N SER A 62 -17.92 24.99 13.38
CA SER A 62 -19.27 24.55 13.71
C SER A 62 -20.38 25.34 13.00
N GLU A 63 -20.07 25.90 11.83
CA GLU A 63 -20.98 26.68 10.97
C GLU A 63 -21.51 25.86 9.78
N LEU A 64 -21.41 24.53 9.83
CA LEU A 64 -21.84 23.66 8.72
C LEU A 64 -23.34 23.81 8.40
N THR A 65 -24.14 24.21 9.38
CA THR A 65 -25.58 24.53 9.25
C THR A 65 -25.88 25.63 8.23
N LYS A 66 -24.89 26.46 7.85
CA LYS A 66 -25.03 27.44 6.77
C LYS A 66 -25.25 26.80 5.39
N ILE A 67 -24.93 25.51 5.24
CA ILE A 67 -25.24 24.70 4.06
C ILE A 67 -26.02 23.47 4.54
N PRO A 68 -27.36 23.58 4.72
CA PRO A 68 -28.16 22.54 5.37
C PRO A 68 -28.11 21.17 4.66
N THR A 69 -27.88 21.18 3.35
CA THR A 69 -27.74 19.97 2.53
C THR A 69 -26.39 19.27 2.72
N ALA A 70 -25.41 19.89 3.36
CA ALA A 70 -24.08 19.31 3.52
C ALA A 70 -24.07 18.19 4.56
N HIS A 71 -23.66 17.00 4.13
CA HIS A 71 -23.42 15.85 5.00
C HIS A 71 -21.92 15.54 5.07
N ALA A 72 -21.38 15.48 6.29
CA ALA A 72 -20.00 15.12 6.57
C ALA A 72 -19.91 13.68 7.07
N GLU A 73 -19.42 12.79 6.21
CA GLU A 73 -19.05 11.44 6.59
C GLU A 73 -17.60 11.46 7.12
N ARG A 74 -17.47 11.55 8.45
CA ARG A 74 -16.18 11.66 9.14
C ARG A 74 -15.58 10.27 9.38
N ARG A 75 -14.35 10.07 8.93
CA ARG A 75 -13.52 8.88 9.17
C ARG A 75 -12.30 9.27 10.00
N THR A 76 -11.55 8.27 10.46
CA THR A 76 -10.32 8.44 11.27
C THR A 76 -9.32 9.39 10.64
N GLU A 77 -9.07 9.28 9.33
CA GLU A 77 -8.08 10.10 8.61
C GLU A 77 -8.71 11.10 7.62
N ASN A 78 -9.97 10.87 7.20
CA ASN A 78 -10.56 11.58 6.08
C ASN A 78 -12.02 11.98 6.36
N THR A 79 -12.45 13.11 5.81
CA THR A 79 -13.88 13.50 5.77
C THR A 79 -14.34 13.52 4.33
N TYR A 80 -15.37 12.71 4.04
CA TYR A 80 -16.06 12.70 2.76
C TYR A 80 -17.27 13.62 2.83
N TRP A 81 -17.46 14.40 1.77
CA TRP A 81 -18.46 15.46 1.72
C TRP A 81 -19.52 15.13 0.68
N TYR A 82 -20.77 15.13 1.14
CA TYR A 82 -21.93 14.85 0.32
C TYR A 82 -22.92 16.01 0.43
N LEU A 83 -23.75 16.16 -0.59
CA LEU A 83 -24.94 16.99 -0.55
C LEU A 83 -26.14 16.06 -0.55
N VAL A 84 -27.05 16.26 0.38
CA VAL A 84 -28.25 15.46 0.57
C VAL A 84 -29.45 16.37 0.37
N ARG A 85 -30.42 15.89 -0.42
CA ARG A 85 -31.67 16.60 -0.65
C ARG A 85 -32.40 16.80 0.68
N GLU A 86 -33.09 17.93 0.80
CA GLU A 86 -33.98 18.19 1.93
C GLU A 86 -35.01 17.05 2.11
N GLY A 87 -35.17 16.60 3.36
CA GLY A 87 -36.07 15.49 3.70
C GLY A 87 -35.55 14.09 3.35
N LYS A 88 -34.32 13.96 2.82
CA LYS A 88 -33.67 12.67 2.55
C LYS A 88 -32.51 12.43 3.50
N GLU A 89 -32.13 11.17 3.64
CA GLU A 89 -30.97 10.75 4.43
C GLU A 89 -29.85 10.24 3.52
N TYR A 90 -28.61 10.48 3.95
CA TYR A 90 -27.44 9.91 3.29
C TYR A 90 -27.36 8.41 3.57
N THR A 91 -27.23 7.61 2.51
CA THR A 91 -27.01 6.16 2.59
C THR A 91 -25.65 5.79 2.00
N PRO A 92 -24.72 5.21 2.78
CA PRO A 92 -23.44 4.75 2.25
C PRO A 92 -23.64 3.70 1.15
N LYS A 93 -23.03 3.89 -0.02
CA LYS A 93 -23.08 2.90 -1.13
C LYS A 93 -22.15 1.71 -0.90
N GLU A 94 -21.11 1.86 -0.10
CA GLU A 94 -20.07 0.85 0.08
C GLU A 94 -19.75 0.65 1.57
N VAL A 95 -19.54 -0.61 1.96
CA VAL A 95 -18.97 -0.95 3.27
C VAL A 95 -17.51 -0.49 3.25
N ILE A 96 -17.21 0.54 4.04
CA ILE A 96 -15.86 1.08 4.10
C ILE A 96 -15.02 0.18 5.02
N PRO A 97 -13.88 -0.36 4.54
CA PRO A 97 -13.03 -1.22 5.35
C PRO A 97 -12.47 -0.46 6.55
N GLU A 98 -12.37 -1.14 7.69
CA GLU A 98 -11.94 -0.55 8.97
C GLU A 98 -10.51 0.02 8.92
N ILE A 99 -9.66 -0.54 8.05
CA ILE A 99 -8.28 -0.10 7.85
C ILE A 99 -8.02 0.33 6.41
N SER A 100 -7.13 1.31 6.25
CA SER A 100 -6.72 1.80 4.93
C SER A 100 -5.95 0.72 4.16
N LYS A 101 -5.97 0.80 2.82
CA LYS A 101 -5.16 -0.08 1.96
C LYS A 101 -3.67 -0.06 2.32
N LYS A 102 -3.16 1.08 2.80
CA LYS A 102 -1.78 1.23 3.25
C LYS A 102 -1.53 0.44 4.54
N GLN A 103 -2.43 0.53 5.51
CA GLN A 103 -2.33 -0.23 6.76
C GLN A 103 -2.49 -1.72 6.50
N GLN A 104 -3.44 -2.12 5.65
CA GLN A 104 -3.60 -3.51 5.23
C GLN A 104 -2.31 -4.02 4.59
N HIS A 105 -1.69 -3.26 3.67
CA HIS A 105 -0.44 -3.65 3.06
C HIS A 105 0.72 -3.83 4.06
N ILE A 106 0.81 -2.95 5.07
CA ILE A 106 1.81 -3.10 6.15
C ILE A 106 1.54 -4.37 6.96
N LEU A 107 0.27 -4.66 7.24
CA LEU A 107 -0.13 -5.88 7.94
C LEU A 107 0.17 -7.13 7.11
N ASP A 108 -0.11 -7.10 5.80
CA ASP A 108 0.17 -8.19 4.87
C ASP A 108 1.68 -8.46 4.78
N ILE A 109 2.51 -7.40 4.77
CA ILE A 109 3.97 -7.54 4.85
C ILE A 109 4.33 -8.21 6.18
N LYS A 110 3.88 -7.68 7.31
CA LYS A 110 4.22 -8.22 8.64
C LYS A 110 3.80 -9.68 8.80
N ASN A 111 2.69 -10.06 8.18
CA ASN A 111 2.12 -11.40 8.20
C ASN A 111 2.56 -12.25 7.00
N SER A 112 3.56 -11.83 6.21
CA SER A 112 4.07 -12.65 5.11
C SER A 112 4.79 -13.88 5.63
N ASP A 113 4.86 -14.94 4.80
CA ASP A 113 5.61 -16.15 5.14
C ASP A 113 7.10 -15.87 5.29
N GLU A 114 7.64 -14.93 4.49
CA GLU A 114 9.00 -14.41 4.63
C GLU A 114 9.24 -13.83 6.03
N ASN A 115 8.37 -12.93 6.51
CA ASN A 115 8.54 -12.34 7.84
C ASN A 115 8.34 -13.37 8.96
N TYR A 116 7.42 -14.32 8.78
CA TYR A 116 7.23 -15.41 9.72
C TYR A 116 8.52 -16.24 9.89
N LEU A 117 9.11 -16.74 8.80
CA LEU A 117 10.34 -17.53 8.86
C LEU A 117 11.54 -16.70 9.35
N LEU A 118 11.63 -15.44 8.93
CA LEU A 118 12.70 -14.55 9.40
C LEU A 118 12.62 -14.24 10.89
N ASN A 119 11.43 -14.19 11.49
CA ASN A 119 11.31 -14.03 12.95
C ASN A 119 11.86 -15.26 13.69
N ILE A 120 11.62 -16.47 13.18
CA ILE A 120 12.22 -17.70 13.73
C ILE A 120 13.76 -17.65 13.57
N CYS A 121 14.25 -17.22 12.40
CA CYS A 121 15.69 -17.03 12.21
C CYS A 121 16.28 -16.03 13.20
N ASP A 122 15.61 -14.90 13.48
CA ASP A 122 16.09 -13.91 14.44
C ASP A 122 16.22 -14.50 15.86
N GLU A 123 15.22 -15.27 16.28
CA GLU A 123 15.23 -15.97 17.57
C GLU A 123 16.37 -17.00 17.65
N LEU A 124 16.54 -17.81 16.61
CA LEU A 124 17.61 -18.82 16.54
C LEU A 124 19.00 -18.22 16.54
N LEU A 125 19.19 -17.10 15.82
CA LEU A 125 20.47 -16.42 15.69
C LEU A 125 20.76 -15.46 16.85
N GLY A 126 19.77 -15.18 17.71
CA GLY A 126 19.87 -14.22 18.79
C GLY A 126 20.12 -12.78 18.31
N GLN A 127 19.68 -12.46 17.09
CA GLN A 127 19.88 -11.16 16.45
C GLN A 127 18.69 -10.84 15.53
N GLU A 128 18.11 -9.65 15.65
CA GLU A 128 17.17 -9.14 14.65
C GLU A 128 17.88 -8.73 13.35
N ALA A 129 17.41 -9.25 12.22
CA ALA A 129 17.94 -8.83 10.92
C ALA A 129 17.40 -7.47 10.47
N SER A 130 18.21 -6.72 9.71
CA SER A 130 17.70 -5.62 8.91
C SER A 130 16.85 -6.18 7.77
N ARG A 131 15.52 -6.08 7.88
CA ARG A 131 14.57 -6.50 6.84
C ARG A 131 14.66 -5.64 5.58
N LYS A 132 14.52 -6.24 4.40
CA LYS A 132 14.56 -5.56 3.09
C LYS A 132 15.75 -4.61 2.97
N HIS A 133 16.90 -5.03 3.52
CA HIS A 133 18.10 -4.20 3.60
C HIS A 133 18.59 -3.83 2.20
N THR A 134 19.03 -2.60 2.02
CA THR A 134 19.62 -2.16 0.75
C THR A 134 21.06 -1.71 0.97
N PHE A 135 21.98 -2.23 0.17
CA PHE A 135 23.35 -1.74 0.15
C PHE A 135 23.48 -0.64 -0.90
N ASP A 136 24.26 0.41 -0.62
CA ASP A 136 24.49 1.51 -1.57
C ASP A 136 25.11 1.04 -2.89
N THR A 137 25.91 -0.03 -2.84
CA THR A 137 26.57 -0.64 -4.00
C THR A 137 25.67 -1.58 -4.79
N LEU A 138 24.46 -1.89 -4.30
CA LEU A 138 23.56 -2.87 -4.89
C LEU A 138 22.33 -2.16 -5.47
N VAL A 139 22.41 -1.83 -6.76
CA VAL A 139 21.39 -1.09 -7.50
C VAL A 139 21.00 -1.82 -8.78
N GLY A 140 19.73 -1.69 -9.16
CA GLY A 140 19.20 -2.25 -10.39
C GLY A 140 19.53 -1.40 -11.63
N ASN A 141 18.82 -1.70 -12.72
CA ASN A 141 19.03 -1.03 -13.99
C ASN A 141 18.68 0.46 -13.95
N LEU A 142 19.28 1.20 -14.89
CA LEU A 142 18.92 2.60 -15.15
C LEU A 142 17.43 2.69 -15.50
N HIS A 143 16.73 3.63 -14.86
CA HIS A 143 15.33 3.90 -15.17
C HIS A 143 15.19 4.42 -16.60
N LYS A 144 14.02 4.23 -17.22
CA LYS A 144 13.73 4.63 -18.62
C LYS A 144 14.06 6.09 -18.94
N ARG A 145 14.06 6.97 -17.94
CA ARG A 145 14.38 8.41 -18.09
C ARG A 145 15.85 8.75 -17.81
N GLY A 146 16.70 7.76 -17.55
CA GLY A 146 18.15 7.89 -17.33
C GLY A 146 18.57 8.57 -16.02
N LYS A 147 17.63 9.02 -15.18
CA LYS A 147 17.93 9.86 -14.01
C LYS A 147 18.22 9.11 -12.71
N GLY A 148 18.08 7.79 -12.67
CA GLY A 148 18.22 7.04 -11.43
C GLY A 148 18.26 5.54 -11.59
N ARG A 149 18.56 4.87 -10.47
CA ARG A 149 18.51 3.42 -10.28
C ARG A 149 17.80 3.14 -8.97
N THR A 150 17.10 2.01 -8.90
CA THR A 150 16.47 1.55 -7.66
C THR A 150 17.48 0.72 -6.88
N LYS A 151 17.66 0.96 -5.58
CA LYS A 151 18.43 0.02 -4.73
C LYS A 151 17.69 -1.31 -4.65
N LEU A 152 18.41 -2.41 -4.76
CA LEU A 152 17.80 -3.74 -4.69
C LEU A 152 17.83 -4.23 -3.23
N PRO A 153 16.67 -4.55 -2.63
CA PRO A 153 16.62 -5.07 -1.28
C PRO A 153 17.00 -6.55 -1.27
N VAL A 154 17.69 -6.97 -0.21
CA VAL A 154 17.82 -8.37 0.23
C VAL A 154 16.85 -8.61 1.38
N ASP A 155 16.33 -9.83 1.54
CA ASP A 155 15.24 -10.08 2.50
C ASP A 155 15.67 -9.81 3.94
N ALA A 156 16.86 -10.28 4.33
CA ALA A 156 17.43 -10.06 5.64
C ALA A 156 18.95 -9.89 5.61
N TYR A 157 19.45 -8.97 6.44
CA TYR A 157 20.87 -8.80 6.71
C TYR A 157 21.15 -8.82 8.23
N TYR A 158 21.86 -9.84 8.69
CA TYR A 158 22.35 -10.01 10.05
C TYR A 158 23.77 -9.42 10.13
N LYS A 159 23.85 -8.19 10.62
CA LYS A 159 25.08 -7.39 10.64
C LYS A 159 26.24 -8.05 11.37
N GLU A 160 26.02 -8.54 12.60
CA GLU A 160 27.10 -9.10 13.43
C GLU A 160 27.60 -10.43 12.87
N LEU A 161 26.69 -11.22 12.27
CA LEU A 161 27.02 -12.47 11.60
C LEU A 161 27.59 -12.28 10.18
N LYS A 162 27.58 -11.06 9.65
CA LYS A 162 27.89 -10.75 8.24
C LYS A 162 27.14 -11.69 7.28
N LEU A 163 25.89 -11.97 7.58
CA LEU A 163 25.05 -12.93 6.85
C LEU A 163 23.91 -12.20 6.14
N VAL A 164 23.78 -12.43 4.84
CA VAL A 164 22.61 -12.07 4.05
C VAL A 164 21.82 -13.33 3.72
N MET A 165 20.51 -13.26 3.92
CA MET A 165 19.58 -14.35 3.69
C MET A 165 18.48 -13.89 2.74
N GLU A 166 18.14 -14.74 1.78
CA GLU A 166 17.02 -14.55 0.86
C GLU A 166 16.18 -15.82 0.75
N PHE A 167 14.86 -15.66 0.64
CA PHE A 167 13.95 -16.75 0.39
C PHE A 167 13.54 -16.79 -1.07
N PHE A 168 13.39 -17.99 -1.61
CA PHE A 168 12.91 -18.15 -2.98
C PHE A 168 11.98 -19.34 -3.10
N GLN A 169 11.15 -19.28 -4.13
CA GLN A 169 10.34 -20.40 -4.57
C GLN A 169 10.90 -20.90 -5.90
N GLN A 170 10.93 -22.21 -6.08
CA GLN A 170 11.30 -22.78 -7.37
C GLN A 170 10.23 -22.43 -8.41
N ASN A 171 10.68 -21.88 -9.54
CA ASN A 171 9.79 -21.60 -10.66
C ASN A 171 9.46 -22.90 -11.41
N LYS A 172 8.32 -22.90 -12.12
CA LYS A 172 8.00 -23.94 -13.11
C LYS A 172 9.10 -24.04 -14.19
N PRO A 173 9.22 -25.21 -14.86
CA PRO A 173 10.10 -25.37 -16.02
C PRO A 173 9.89 -24.26 -17.05
N PHE A 174 10.97 -23.78 -17.67
CA PHE A 174 10.95 -22.60 -18.53
C PHE A 174 10.05 -22.81 -19.76
N GLU A 175 9.98 -24.04 -20.24
CA GLU A 175 9.22 -24.51 -21.39
C GLU A 175 7.70 -24.47 -21.17
N GLU A 176 7.26 -24.48 -19.91
CA GLU A 176 5.84 -24.48 -19.53
C GLU A 176 5.27 -23.07 -19.33
N LEU A 177 6.08 -22.04 -19.56
CA LEU A 177 5.77 -20.65 -19.21
C LEU A 177 5.45 -19.80 -20.42
N ASP A 178 4.56 -18.84 -20.23
CA ASP A 178 4.32 -17.81 -21.24
C ASP A 178 5.51 -16.83 -21.36
N GLU A 179 5.54 -16.04 -22.43
CA GLU A 179 6.65 -15.08 -22.69
C GLU A 179 6.86 -14.08 -21.54
N LYS A 180 5.77 -13.68 -20.85
CA LYS A 180 5.84 -12.71 -19.74
C LYS A 180 6.42 -13.35 -18.49
N GLU A 181 6.05 -14.59 -18.22
CA GLU A 181 6.59 -15.41 -17.13
C GLU A 181 8.07 -15.71 -17.36
N GLN A 182 8.45 -16.11 -18.57
CA GLN A 182 9.86 -16.32 -18.95
C GLN A 182 10.70 -15.05 -18.77
N ALA A 183 10.20 -13.90 -19.23
CA ALA A 183 10.86 -12.61 -19.03
C ALA A 183 11.02 -12.27 -17.54
N ARG A 184 10.00 -12.55 -16.72
CA ARG A 184 10.05 -12.34 -15.27
C ARG A 184 11.09 -13.22 -14.61
N ILE A 185 11.14 -14.52 -14.92
CA ILE A 185 12.14 -15.43 -14.35
C ILE A 185 13.55 -15.02 -14.74
N THR A 186 13.75 -14.65 -16.00
CA THR A 186 15.05 -14.17 -16.49
C THR A 186 15.50 -12.94 -15.70
N GLN A 187 14.58 -12.01 -15.45
CA GLN A 187 14.84 -10.84 -14.62
C GLN A 187 15.15 -11.20 -13.16
N ILE A 188 14.43 -12.15 -12.56
CA ILE A 188 14.70 -12.62 -11.19
C ILE A 188 16.10 -13.21 -11.11
N LYS A 189 16.45 -14.14 -12.02
CA LYS A 189 17.78 -14.76 -12.08
C LYS A 189 18.89 -13.72 -12.21
N TYR A 190 18.70 -12.72 -13.09
CA TYR A 190 19.64 -11.62 -13.26
C TYR A 190 19.88 -10.84 -11.97
N TYR A 191 18.81 -10.45 -11.27
CA TYR A 191 18.96 -9.69 -10.03
C TYR A 191 19.48 -10.52 -8.87
N ASP A 192 19.13 -11.80 -8.79
CA ASP A 192 19.65 -12.72 -7.77
C ASP A 192 21.17 -12.86 -7.87
N GLU A 193 21.73 -12.99 -9.08
CA GLU A 193 23.18 -13.02 -9.26
C GLU A 193 23.83 -11.69 -8.89
N LEU A 194 23.24 -10.55 -9.26
CA LEU A 194 23.76 -9.24 -8.83
C LEU A 194 23.78 -9.08 -7.31
N LYS A 195 22.73 -9.55 -6.62
CA LYS A 195 22.67 -9.53 -5.16
C LYS A 195 23.78 -10.40 -4.57
N LYS A 196 23.92 -11.63 -5.05
CA LYS A 196 24.97 -12.56 -4.62
C LYS A 196 26.36 -11.96 -4.80
N GLU A 197 26.69 -11.45 -5.99
CA GLU A 197 27.97 -10.81 -6.27
C GLU A 197 28.25 -9.62 -5.34
N ALA A 198 27.26 -8.75 -5.14
CA ALA A 198 27.40 -7.59 -4.27
C ALA A 198 27.62 -7.95 -2.80
N VAL A 199 27.00 -9.04 -2.33
CA VAL A 199 27.20 -9.56 -0.96
C VAL A 199 28.58 -10.19 -0.82
N LEU A 200 28.98 -11.04 -1.77
CA LEU A 200 30.29 -11.71 -1.76
C LEU A 200 31.45 -10.71 -1.88
N ALA A 201 31.30 -9.64 -2.65
CA ALA A 201 32.29 -8.57 -2.77
C ALA A 201 32.56 -7.83 -1.44
N LYS A 202 31.62 -7.91 -0.47
CA LYS A 202 31.80 -7.39 0.90
C LYS A 202 32.36 -8.42 1.86
N SER A 203 32.72 -9.62 1.37
CA SER A 203 33.12 -10.77 2.18
C SER A 203 32.05 -11.19 3.20
N PHE A 204 30.78 -10.98 2.86
CA PHE A 204 29.64 -11.46 3.63
C PHE A 204 29.23 -12.85 3.16
N ARG A 205 28.59 -13.61 4.05
CA ARG A 205 27.97 -14.89 3.73
C ARG A 205 26.63 -14.63 3.04
N TYR A 206 26.35 -15.38 1.99
CA TYR A 206 25.10 -15.29 1.23
C TYR A 206 24.39 -16.64 1.26
N MET A 207 23.16 -16.67 1.74
CA MET A 207 22.34 -17.88 1.87
C MET A 207 20.99 -17.68 1.17
N LYS A 208 20.61 -18.65 0.32
CA LYS A 208 19.27 -18.73 -0.26
C LYS A 208 18.54 -19.93 0.30
N ILE A 209 17.34 -19.71 0.84
CA ILE A 209 16.50 -20.74 1.43
C ILE A 209 15.29 -20.96 0.52
N ASN A 210 15.06 -22.21 0.14
CA ASN A 210 13.91 -22.55 -0.71
C ASN A 210 12.70 -22.81 0.18
N TYR A 211 11.56 -22.18 -0.11
CA TYR A 211 10.29 -22.46 0.59
C TYR A 211 9.91 -23.94 0.53
N ALA A 212 10.32 -24.67 -0.52
CA ALA A 212 10.07 -26.11 -0.64
C ALA A 212 10.82 -26.98 0.40
N GLN A 213 11.70 -26.40 1.22
CA GLN A 213 12.30 -27.08 2.37
C GLN A 213 11.34 -27.15 3.57
N PHE A 214 10.24 -26.39 3.53
CA PHE A 214 9.21 -26.35 4.55
C PHE A 214 7.92 -27.03 4.05
N GLU A 215 6.98 -27.22 4.96
CA GLU A 215 5.66 -27.73 4.60
C GLU A 215 4.86 -26.64 3.87
N CYS A 216 4.40 -26.95 2.66
CA CYS A 216 3.62 -26.03 1.84
C CYS A 216 2.33 -26.70 1.35
N ASP A 217 1.29 -25.89 1.13
CA ASP A 217 0.06 -26.35 0.52
C ASP A 217 0.21 -26.55 -1.01
N GLU A 218 -0.87 -27.02 -1.65
CA GLU A 218 -0.91 -27.24 -3.11
C GLU A 218 -0.68 -25.96 -3.94
N ALA A 219 -0.93 -24.78 -3.33
CA ALA A 219 -0.65 -23.48 -3.93
C ALA A 219 0.79 -23.01 -3.67
N ASN A 220 1.64 -23.86 -3.06
CA ASN A 220 3.00 -23.58 -2.61
C ASN A 220 3.10 -22.46 -1.56
N LYS A 221 2.06 -22.30 -0.75
CA LYS A 221 2.08 -21.39 0.39
C LYS A 221 2.49 -22.13 1.64
N LEU A 222 3.26 -21.50 2.51
CA LEU A 222 3.76 -22.11 3.73
C LEU A 222 2.62 -22.52 4.68
N ILE A 223 2.61 -23.79 5.10
CA ILE A 223 1.78 -24.31 6.19
C ILE A 223 2.59 -24.14 7.47
N ARG A 224 2.29 -23.07 8.22
CA ARG A 224 3.10 -22.66 9.38
C ARG A 224 2.99 -23.68 10.51
N ASN A 225 4.13 -24.24 10.89
CA ASN A 225 4.28 -25.09 12.06
C ASN A 225 5.60 -24.72 12.74
N THR A 226 5.52 -23.86 13.75
CA THR A 226 6.72 -23.25 14.36
C THR A 226 7.71 -24.28 14.90
N GLU A 227 7.25 -25.43 15.42
CA GLU A 227 8.14 -26.48 15.89
C GLU A 227 8.93 -27.11 14.72
N ASN A 228 8.23 -27.52 13.66
CA ASN A 228 8.86 -28.12 12.48
C ASN A 228 9.73 -27.11 11.71
N ASP A 229 9.22 -25.90 11.49
CA ASP A 229 9.93 -24.82 10.81
C ASP A 229 11.24 -24.45 11.54
N THR A 230 11.20 -24.46 12.89
CA THR A 230 12.39 -24.25 13.72
C THR A 230 13.41 -25.37 13.53
N LEU A 231 12.99 -26.63 13.44
CA LEU A 231 13.91 -27.75 13.20
C LEU A 231 14.58 -27.65 11.82
N VAL A 232 13.79 -27.35 10.78
CA VAL A 232 14.31 -27.13 9.42
C VAL A 232 15.32 -25.98 9.42
N LEU A 233 14.98 -24.84 10.03
CA LEU A 233 15.87 -23.69 10.11
C LEU A 233 17.12 -23.95 10.95
N LYS A 234 17.04 -24.72 12.04
CA LYS A 234 18.22 -25.11 12.83
C LYS A 234 19.24 -25.88 11.99
N GLU A 235 18.79 -26.81 11.15
CA GLU A 235 19.69 -27.55 10.27
C GLU A 235 20.30 -26.65 9.19
N ILE A 236 19.50 -25.75 8.59
CA ILE A 236 19.97 -24.80 7.57
C ILE A 236 21.00 -23.82 8.15
N LEU A 237 20.77 -23.36 9.38
CA LEU A 237 21.55 -22.30 10.03
C LEU A 237 22.65 -22.83 10.95
N LYS A 238 22.89 -24.15 11.00
CA LYS A 238 23.79 -24.79 11.97
C LYS A 238 25.18 -24.13 12.10
N ASP A 239 25.76 -23.67 10.99
CA ASP A 239 27.07 -23.01 10.95
C ASP A 239 27.09 -21.63 11.63
N PHE A 240 25.93 -21.07 11.95
CA PHE A 240 25.73 -19.75 12.55
C PHE A 240 25.13 -19.81 13.96
N LEU A 241 24.70 -20.99 14.40
CA LEU A 241 24.22 -21.18 15.76
C LEU A 241 25.43 -21.23 16.70
N LYS A 242 25.27 -20.65 17.89
CA LYS A 242 26.25 -20.81 18.95
C LYS A 242 26.07 -22.20 19.57
N ASP A 243 27.17 -22.89 19.82
CA ASP A 243 27.19 -24.12 20.64
C ASP A 243 26.61 -23.88 22.04
#